data_AF-A0A813E9D3-F1
#
_entry.id   AF-A0A813E9D3-F1
#
_cell.length_a   1.000
_cell.length_b   1.000
_cell.length_c   1.000
_cell.angle_alpha   90.00
_cell.angle_beta   90.00
_cell.angle_gamma   90.00
#
_symmetry.space_group_name_H-M   'P 1'
#
loop_
_entity.id
_entity.type
_entity.pdbx_description
1 polymer ?
#
loop_
_entity_poly.entity_id
_entity_poly.type
_entity_poly.pdbx_seq_one_letter_code
_entity_poly.pdbx_strand_id
1 'polypeptide(L)'
;MTCVSVAAFMEFQSMTSYGQLLESGLLTHPPEGAPVHFVSHEWLSSVHPDPDSLQLRRLQDVFREILAGQSKRLFSTADWNTFSKGESRASQILDSAGVQSRSSTEEAFERDIKHGFIWLDWSSVPQTVDATRNSFEKQRQDQMAAVRRIPAYLERCNYLWILAPTAIHADLQTVRNFSTYRSRAWCRLEEWGNLLSSNTMMPLVVTESPRIETYSTLAFIFDNAHRSERGPCSGQLSCCAFGHSVSICGETKVIPCDKIAIASVLEKLYAEKMRRLGSSVMGFVFYALEETTAMQGCTTDDLEAFTHKWCKEGQQECDEHGFTLLHIAVLNGNISLVQKMLDRRRKGDPWKVADFAGTPFQEIAAVGSVAMAQQFLETGDIREEHINAYNSFGAAPLHMSADYGRSEVLSLLLEHRAVVDLPKLPHSAYAGRTALFGAALRSQFECCEILIRYGACVNARDARGDTAIHMTALEPMCLLGNQGESAKIKTVCLLLESRADPHALNDEGYMAVDLLWQAGCGDGELWAAFRSRP
;
A
#
# COMPACT_ATOMS: atom_id res chain seq x y z
N MET A 1 -16.18 0.64 22.42
CA MET A 1 -15.56 1.68 21.57
C MET A 1 -16.41 2.93 21.67
N THR A 2 -15.79 4.09 21.92
CA THR A 2 -16.44 5.41 22.00
C THR A 2 -16.20 6.18 20.71
N CYS A 3 -17.21 6.87 20.20
CA CYS A 3 -17.19 7.54 18.91
C CYS A 3 -17.99 8.85 18.96
N VAL A 4 -17.81 9.67 17.93
CA VAL A 4 -18.62 10.87 17.67
C VAL A 4 -19.55 10.56 16.49
N SER A 5 -20.81 11.01 16.50
CA SER A 5 -21.66 10.84 15.31
C SER A 5 -21.14 11.71 14.15
N VAL A 6 -21.31 11.25 12.91
CA VAL A 6 -20.94 12.07 11.75
C VAL A 6 -21.63 13.43 11.79
N ALA A 7 -22.91 13.48 12.19
CA ALA A 7 -23.65 14.73 12.36
C ALA A 7 -22.97 15.71 13.33
N ALA A 8 -22.51 15.26 14.49
CA ALA A 8 -21.81 16.13 15.45
C ALA A 8 -20.42 16.54 14.93
N PHE A 9 -19.70 15.63 14.28
CA PHE A 9 -18.40 15.90 13.68
C PHE A 9 -18.46 16.97 12.58
N MET A 10 -19.55 17.03 11.81
CA MET A 10 -19.75 18.05 10.79
C MET A 10 -19.85 19.48 11.34
N GLU A 11 -20.19 19.62 12.63
CA GLU A 11 -20.29 20.92 13.31
C GLU A 11 -18.99 21.35 13.99
N PHE A 12 -17.95 20.51 13.99
CA PHE A 12 -16.68 20.84 14.63
C PHE A 12 -15.96 21.94 13.87
N GLN A 13 -15.46 22.94 14.62
CA GLN A 13 -14.57 23.98 14.10
C GLN A 13 -13.09 23.57 14.22
N SER A 14 -12.77 22.72 15.19
CA SER A 14 -11.45 22.14 15.45
C SER A 14 -11.57 20.70 15.95
N MET A 15 -10.52 19.89 15.81
CA MET A 15 -10.53 18.52 16.35
C MET A 15 -10.61 18.52 17.88
N THR A 16 -11.72 18.06 18.43
CA THR A 16 -11.99 18.11 19.87
C THR A 16 -11.45 16.86 20.58
N SER A 17 -10.79 17.04 21.74
CA SER A 17 -10.22 15.94 22.51
C SER A 17 -11.29 15.06 23.15
N TYR A 18 -10.93 13.82 23.48
CA TYR A 18 -11.80 12.91 24.24
C TYR A 18 -12.38 13.54 25.51
N GLY A 19 -11.57 14.22 26.33
CA GLY A 19 -12.04 14.84 27.56
C GLY A 19 -13.10 15.91 27.32
N GLN A 20 -12.87 16.79 26.35
CA GLN A 20 -13.82 17.84 25.97
C GLN A 20 -15.13 17.25 25.40
N LEU A 21 -15.05 16.16 24.64
CA LEU A 21 -16.22 15.47 24.10
C LEU A 21 -17.02 14.73 25.16
N LEU A 22 -16.33 14.21 26.18
CA LEU A 22 -16.96 13.60 27.34
C LEU A 22 -17.74 14.65 28.15
N GLU A 23 -17.14 15.83 28.38
CA GLU A 23 -17.78 16.95 29.12
C GLU A 23 -18.98 17.53 28.37
N SER A 24 -18.89 17.65 27.04
CA SER A 24 -19.98 18.15 26.20
C SER A 24 -21.08 17.11 25.92
N GLY A 25 -20.90 15.85 26.34
CA GLY A 25 -21.87 14.77 26.12
C GLY A 25 -21.99 14.33 24.66
N LEU A 26 -21.05 14.70 23.80
CA LEU A 26 -21.04 14.33 22.37
C LEU A 26 -20.42 12.96 22.11
N LEU A 27 -19.72 12.39 23.09
CA LEU A 27 -19.12 11.07 23.01
C LEU A 27 -20.16 9.97 23.26
N THR A 28 -20.27 9.00 22.35
CA THR A 28 -21.29 7.95 22.41
C THR A 28 -20.73 6.57 22.14
N HIS A 29 -21.47 5.53 22.52
CA HIS A 29 -21.23 4.17 22.05
C HIS A 29 -22.11 3.91 20.82
N PRO A 30 -21.53 3.59 19.65
CA PRO A 30 -22.32 3.26 18.46
C PRO A 30 -23.26 2.07 18.75
N PRO A 31 -24.54 2.14 18.35
CA PRO A 31 -25.44 1.00 18.41
C PRO A 31 -24.87 -0.23 17.70
N GLU A 32 -25.35 -1.41 18.05
CA GLU A 32 -25.00 -2.63 17.33
C GLU A 32 -25.42 -2.52 15.86
N GLY A 33 -24.53 -2.90 14.94
CA GLY A 33 -24.73 -2.78 13.50
C GLY A 33 -24.61 -1.35 12.93
N ALA A 34 -24.46 -0.31 13.76
CA ALA A 34 -24.27 1.04 13.25
C ALA A 34 -22.92 1.18 12.50
N PRO A 35 -22.88 1.90 11.36
CA PRO A 35 -21.67 2.08 10.58
C PRO A 35 -20.64 2.90 11.36
N VAL A 36 -19.40 2.40 11.41
CA VAL A 36 -18.28 3.10 12.05
C VAL A 36 -17.16 3.34 11.06
N HIS A 37 -16.65 4.57 11.07
CA HIS A 37 -15.54 5.05 10.27
C HIS A 37 -14.31 5.19 11.16
N PHE A 38 -13.30 4.35 10.93
CA PHE A 38 -11.99 4.49 11.55
C PHE A 38 -11.22 5.56 10.79
N VAL A 39 -10.83 6.64 11.46
CA VAL A 39 -10.03 7.71 10.84
C VAL A 39 -8.62 7.63 11.39
N SER A 40 -7.69 7.31 10.50
CA SER A 40 -6.25 7.32 10.73
C SER A 40 -5.64 8.60 10.16
N HIS A 41 -4.71 9.21 10.89
CA HIS A 41 -4.08 10.46 10.47
C HIS A 41 -2.67 10.64 11.06
N GLU A 42 -1.93 11.62 10.53
CA GLU A 42 -0.64 12.04 11.09
C GLU A 42 -0.81 13.31 11.94
N TRP A 43 -0.25 13.32 13.15
CA TRP A 43 -0.21 14.52 13.99
C TRP A 43 0.64 15.63 13.35
N LEU A 44 0.10 16.85 13.32
CA LEU A 44 0.71 18.04 12.76
C LEU A 44 1.36 18.95 13.81
N SER A 45 1.27 18.62 15.11
CA SER A 45 2.06 19.23 16.18
C SER A 45 2.29 18.24 17.32
N SER A 46 3.05 18.64 18.33
CA SER A 46 3.35 17.87 19.54
C SER A 46 2.22 17.87 20.57
N VAL A 47 1.32 18.86 20.51
CA VAL A 47 0.26 19.08 21.53
C VAL A 47 -1.15 18.96 20.99
N HIS A 48 -1.33 19.05 19.67
CA HIS A 48 -2.61 18.95 18.99
C HIS A 48 -2.43 18.29 17.62
N PRO A 49 -3.28 17.32 17.23
CA PRO A 49 -3.04 16.57 16.01
C PRO A 49 -3.30 17.39 14.73
N ASP A 50 -4.17 18.40 14.79
CA ASP A 50 -4.55 19.23 13.63
C ASP A 50 -4.78 20.71 14.06
N PRO A 51 -3.72 21.43 14.46
CA PRO A 51 -3.85 22.74 15.12
C PRO A 51 -4.56 23.79 14.25
N ASP A 52 -4.37 23.74 12.93
CA ASP A 52 -5.01 24.64 11.99
C ASP A 52 -6.33 24.09 11.44
N SER A 53 -6.79 22.93 11.92
CA SER A 53 -8.01 22.25 11.49
C SER A 53 -8.04 21.92 9.99
N LEU A 54 -6.87 21.71 9.39
CA LEU A 54 -6.70 21.41 7.97
C LEU A 54 -7.27 20.03 7.64
N GLN A 55 -6.87 19.02 8.40
CA GLN A 55 -7.33 17.65 8.22
C GLN A 55 -8.84 17.55 8.46
N LEU A 56 -9.33 18.14 9.55
CA LEU A 56 -10.76 18.19 9.88
C LEU A 56 -11.59 18.75 8.73
N ARG A 57 -11.23 19.96 8.24
CA ARG A 57 -11.96 20.59 7.13
C ARG A 57 -11.92 19.72 5.89
N ARG A 58 -10.78 19.10 5.57
CA ARG A 58 -10.63 18.23 4.41
C ARG A 58 -11.58 17.03 4.46
N LEU A 59 -11.68 16.36 5.60
CA LEU A 59 -12.61 15.23 5.77
C LEU A 59 -14.07 15.69 5.75
N GLN A 60 -14.38 16.85 6.35
CA GLN A 60 -15.72 17.45 6.28
C GLN A 60 -16.10 17.83 4.84
N ASP A 61 -15.15 18.32 4.01
CA ASP A 61 -15.40 18.62 2.59
C ASP A 61 -15.80 17.35 1.84
N VAL A 62 -15.06 16.25 2.02
CA VAL A 62 -15.38 14.94 1.45
C VAL A 62 -16.77 14.47 1.91
N PHE A 63 -17.06 14.55 3.21
CA PHE A 63 -18.35 14.13 3.75
C PHE A 63 -19.50 14.99 3.25
N ARG A 64 -19.31 16.30 3.03
CA ARG A 64 -20.33 17.19 2.44
C ARG A 64 -20.71 16.75 1.03
N GLU A 65 -19.74 16.40 0.18
CA GLU A 65 -20.00 15.88 -1.16
C GLU A 65 -20.74 14.54 -1.14
N ILE A 66 -20.35 13.63 -0.24
CA ILE A 66 -21.04 12.33 -0.06
C ILE A 66 -22.49 12.56 0.42
N LEU A 67 -22.70 13.41 1.42
CA LEU A 67 -24.02 13.73 1.96
C LEU A 67 -24.92 14.45 0.94
N ALA A 68 -24.34 15.08 -0.07
CA ALA A 68 -25.03 15.68 -1.20
C ALA A 68 -25.38 14.67 -2.32
N GLY A 69 -25.06 13.38 -2.15
CA GLY A 69 -25.32 12.34 -3.14
C GLY A 69 -24.34 12.36 -4.33
N GLN A 70 -23.13 12.88 -4.11
CA GLN A 70 -22.09 13.02 -5.15
C GLN A 70 -20.89 12.11 -4.89
N SER A 71 -21.06 11.02 -4.14
CA SER A 71 -19.94 10.22 -3.66
C SER A 71 -19.09 9.62 -4.78
N LYS A 72 -19.67 9.11 -5.88
CA LYS A 72 -18.87 8.59 -7.02
C LYS A 72 -17.97 9.63 -7.67
N ARG A 73 -18.31 10.92 -7.66
CA ARG A 73 -17.48 11.98 -8.27
C ARG A 73 -16.14 12.18 -7.56
N LEU A 74 -16.05 11.70 -6.31
CA LEU A 74 -14.84 11.76 -5.52
C LEU A 74 -13.83 10.67 -5.93
N PHE A 75 -14.27 9.65 -6.67
CA PHE A 75 -13.42 8.54 -7.11
C PHE A 75 -13.15 8.62 -8.61
N SER A 76 -12.00 8.07 -9.03
CA SER A 76 -11.89 7.58 -10.41
C SER A 76 -12.75 6.31 -10.58
N THR A 77 -13.06 5.91 -11.81
CA THR A 77 -13.76 4.64 -12.08
C THR A 77 -12.99 3.44 -11.50
N ALA A 78 -11.66 3.46 -11.55
CA ALA A 78 -10.81 2.40 -11.03
C ALA A 78 -10.81 2.35 -9.50
N ASP A 79 -10.72 3.52 -8.84
CA ASP A 79 -10.79 3.63 -7.38
C ASP A 79 -12.16 3.19 -6.87
N TRP A 80 -13.24 3.60 -7.55
CA TRP A 80 -14.59 3.19 -7.19
C TRP A 80 -14.74 1.66 -7.28
N ASN A 81 -14.28 1.02 -8.35
CA ASN A 81 -14.34 -0.44 -8.48
C ASN A 81 -13.47 -1.13 -7.42
N THR A 82 -12.27 -0.60 -7.15
CA THR A 82 -11.38 -1.14 -6.11
C THR A 82 -12.05 -1.07 -4.74
N PHE A 83 -12.61 0.09 -4.37
CA PHE A 83 -13.30 0.29 -3.11
C PHE A 83 -14.59 -0.54 -2.99
N SER A 84 -15.47 -0.45 -3.99
CA SER A 84 -16.84 -0.99 -3.93
C SER A 84 -16.93 -2.49 -4.18
N LYS A 85 -15.94 -3.09 -4.85
CA LYS A 85 -15.95 -4.51 -5.22
C LYS A 85 -14.67 -5.24 -4.83
N GLY A 86 -13.63 -4.54 -4.37
CA GLY A 86 -12.31 -5.12 -4.21
C GLY A 86 -11.62 -5.42 -5.54
N GLU A 87 -12.20 -4.99 -6.68
CA GLU A 87 -11.68 -5.17 -8.03
C GLU A 87 -10.59 -4.15 -8.30
N SER A 88 -9.35 -4.60 -8.25
CA SER A 88 -8.16 -3.87 -8.63
C SER A 88 -7.46 -4.62 -9.74
N ARG A 89 -6.56 -3.94 -10.43
CA ARG A 89 -5.66 -4.58 -11.39
C ARG A 89 -4.93 -5.79 -10.80
N ALA A 90 -4.55 -5.75 -9.53
CA ALA A 90 -3.91 -6.86 -8.83
C ALA A 90 -4.87 -8.00 -8.44
N SER A 91 -6.16 -7.73 -8.20
CA SER A 91 -7.17 -8.78 -7.91
C SER A 91 -7.86 -9.35 -9.15
N GLN A 92 -7.75 -8.69 -10.31
CA GLN A 92 -8.02 -9.34 -11.61
C GLN A 92 -6.95 -10.38 -11.94
N ILE A 93 -5.80 -10.27 -11.28
CA ILE A 93 -4.62 -11.12 -11.40
C ILE A 93 -4.76 -12.31 -10.44
N LEU A 94 -5.00 -12.08 -9.15
CA LEU A 94 -5.17 -13.12 -8.13
C LEU A 94 -6.59 -13.10 -7.56
N ASP A 95 -7.25 -14.25 -7.48
CA ASP A 95 -8.54 -14.35 -6.79
C ASP A 95 -8.38 -13.89 -5.32
N SER A 96 -9.02 -12.77 -4.99
CA SER A 96 -9.01 -12.18 -3.65
C SER A 96 -10.03 -12.82 -2.71
N ALA A 97 -10.68 -13.91 -3.14
CA ALA A 97 -11.63 -14.68 -2.34
C ALA A 97 -11.08 -14.97 -0.94
N GLY A 98 -11.86 -14.62 0.08
CA GLY A 98 -11.52 -14.83 1.49
C GLY A 98 -10.66 -13.74 2.15
N VAL A 99 -10.09 -12.80 1.39
CA VAL A 99 -9.38 -11.64 1.94
C VAL A 99 -10.30 -10.42 2.07
N GLN A 100 -11.20 -10.25 1.11
CA GLN A 100 -12.16 -9.15 1.04
C GLN A 100 -13.52 -9.61 1.56
N SER A 101 -14.17 -8.78 2.37
CA SER A 101 -15.44 -9.16 3.01
C SER A 101 -16.66 -8.40 2.47
N ARG A 102 -16.47 -7.23 1.84
CA ARG A 102 -17.58 -6.28 1.63
C ARG A 102 -17.58 -5.68 0.24
N SER A 103 -18.73 -5.79 -0.42
CA SER A 103 -19.11 -4.95 -1.55
C SER A 103 -20.07 -3.85 -1.09
N SER A 104 -19.95 -2.64 -1.62
CA SER A 104 -20.82 -1.51 -1.30
C SER A 104 -21.41 -0.87 -2.55
N THR A 105 -22.71 -0.60 -2.55
CA THR A 105 -23.30 0.32 -3.53
C THR A 105 -23.04 1.77 -3.12
N GLU A 106 -23.28 2.70 -4.05
CA GLU A 106 -23.17 4.14 -3.80
C GLU A 106 -24.14 4.58 -2.70
N GLU A 107 -25.40 4.17 -2.81
CA GLU A 107 -26.47 4.52 -1.88
C GLU A 107 -26.20 3.94 -0.48
N ALA A 108 -25.64 2.73 -0.41
CA ALA A 108 -25.26 2.12 0.85
C ALA A 108 -24.10 2.87 1.52
N PHE A 109 -23.11 3.31 0.75
CA PHE A 109 -21.98 4.09 1.25
C PHE A 109 -22.42 5.46 1.77
N GLU A 110 -23.24 6.18 0.99
CA GLU A 110 -23.79 7.49 1.38
C GLU A 110 -24.67 7.40 2.63
N ARG A 111 -25.52 6.36 2.71
CA ARG A 111 -26.34 6.08 3.89
C ARG A 111 -25.45 5.79 5.11
N ASP A 112 -24.42 4.96 4.94
CA ASP A 112 -23.53 4.59 6.03
C ASP A 112 -22.78 5.82 6.57
N ILE A 113 -22.38 6.77 5.73
CA ILE A 113 -21.79 8.05 6.15
C ILE A 113 -22.82 8.91 6.89
N LYS A 114 -24.02 9.05 6.34
CA LYS A 114 -25.08 9.86 6.95
C LYS A 114 -25.46 9.44 8.37
N HIS A 115 -25.47 8.14 8.63
CA HIS A 115 -25.87 7.55 9.92
C HIS A 115 -24.68 6.96 10.69
N GLY A 116 -23.46 7.33 10.28
CA GLY A 116 -22.23 6.77 10.79
C GLY A 116 -21.71 7.42 12.06
N PHE A 117 -20.72 6.76 12.63
CA PHE A 117 -19.95 7.20 13.78
C PHE A 117 -18.47 7.21 13.43
N ILE A 118 -17.76 8.22 13.88
CA ILE A 118 -16.32 8.39 13.66
C ILE A 118 -15.58 7.93 14.91
N TRP A 119 -14.65 7.01 14.70
CA TRP A 119 -13.59 6.72 15.63
C TRP A 119 -12.32 7.42 15.16
N LEU A 120 -11.77 8.30 16.00
CA LEU A 120 -10.51 9.00 15.78
C LEU A 120 -9.76 8.98 17.11
N ASP A 121 -8.49 8.58 17.12
CA ASP A 121 -7.71 8.39 18.35
C ASP A 121 -7.82 9.60 19.32
N TRP A 122 -7.64 10.82 18.82
CA TRP A 122 -7.73 12.07 19.58
C TRP A 122 -9.08 12.26 20.30
N SER A 123 -10.18 11.94 19.62
CA SER A 123 -11.55 12.16 20.07
C SER A 123 -12.15 10.96 20.80
N SER A 124 -11.65 9.76 20.53
CA SER A 124 -12.24 8.49 20.96
C SER A 124 -11.44 7.80 22.07
N VAL A 125 -10.19 8.22 22.31
CA VAL A 125 -9.30 7.63 23.33
C VAL A 125 -8.90 8.70 24.36
N PRO A 126 -8.84 8.38 25.66
CA PRO A 126 -8.35 9.31 26.68
C PRO A 126 -6.97 9.88 26.34
N GLN A 127 -6.85 11.21 26.33
CA GLN A 127 -5.61 11.92 26.01
C GLN A 127 -4.92 12.41 27.27
N THR A 128 -3.58 12.32 27.33
CA THR A 128 -2.82 12.78 28.50
C THR A 128 -2.91 14.28 28.72
N VAL A 129 -3.19 15.07 27.68
CA VAL A 129 -3.42 16.52 27.79
C VAL A 129 -4.69 16.87 28.58
N ASP A 130 -5.65 15.96 28.67
CA ASP A 130 -6.88 16.14 29.44
C ASP A 130 -6.68 15.78 30.92
N ALA A 131 -5.51 15.22 31.30
CA ALA A 131 -5.28 14.69 32.63
C ALA A 131 -4.85 15.79 33.63
N THR A 132 -5.45 15.76 34.82
CA THR A 132 -4.96 16.53 35.97
C THR A 132 -3.77 15.82 36.62
N ARG A 133 -2.92 16.55 37.36
CA ARG A 133 -1.67 16.03 37.96
C ARG A 133 -1.81 14.69 38.71
N ASN A 134 -2.95 14.46 39.36
CA ASN A 134 -3.21 13.22 40.13
C ASN A 134 -3.81 12.07 39.30
N SER A 135 -4.31 12.35 38.09
CA SER A 135 -4.95 11.35 37.20
C SER A 135 -4.09 10.95 36.01
N PHE A 136 -2.96 11.62 35.78
CA PHE A 136 -2.04 11.37 34.65
C PHE A 136 -1.66 9.90 34.47
N GLU A 137 -1.29 9.20 35.54
CA GLU A 137 -0.87 7.80 35.44
C GLU A 137 -2.02 6.88 35.03
N LYS A 138 -3.23 7.13 35.53
CA LYS A 138 -4.43 6.40 35.11
C LYS A 138 -4.74 6.69 33.64
N GLN A 139 -4.72 7.95 33.23
CA GLN A 139 -5.00 8.36 31.85
C GLN A 139 -3.99 7.75 30.87
N ARG A 140 -2.71 7.70 31.25
CA ARG A 140 -1.65 7.02 30.50
C ARG A 140 -1.92 5.52 30.38
N GLN A 141 -2.35 4.86 31.45
CA GLN A 141 -2.74 3.44 31.41
C GLN A 141 -3.96 3.20 30.51
N ASP A 142 -4.96 4.07 30.57
CA ASP A 142 -6.15 3.99 29.72
C ASP A 142 -5.80 4.21 28.23
N GLN A 143 -4.90 5.16 27.93
CA GLN A 143 -4.38 5.38 26.58
C GLN A 143 -3.61 4.15 26.06
N MET A 144 -2.73 3.57 26.88
CA MET A 144 -2.01 2.33 26.53
C MET A 144 -2.96 1.13 26.34
N ALA A 145 -4.03 1.05 27.14
CA ALA A 145 -5.04 0.01 26.99
C ALA A 145 -5.83 0.17 25.68
N ALA A 146 -6.11 1.41 25.27
CA ALA A 146 -6.77 1.69 23.99
C ALA A 146 -5.88 1.36 22.80
N VAL A 147 -4.59 1.68 22.87
CA VAL A 147 -3.57 1.27 21.88
C VAL A 147 -3.61 -0.25 21.64
N ARG A 148 -3.62 -1.05 22.71
CA ARG A 148 -3.67 -2.52 22.60
C ARG A 148 -4.98 -3.04 22.00
N ARG A 149 -6.01 -2.18 21.92
CA ARG A 149 -7.33 -2.48 21.36
C ARG A 149 -7.50 -1.97 19.94
N ILE A 150 -6.52 -1.29 19.34
CA ILE A 150 -6.58 -0.81 17.95
C ILE A 150 -7.09 -1.91 16.99
N PRO A 151 -6.60 -3.16 17.06
CA PRO A 151 -7.12 -4.22 16.19
C PRO A 151 -8.60 -4.54 16.44
N ALA A 152 -9.04 -4.57 17.70
CA ALA A 152 -10.45 -4.76 18.02
C ALA A 152 -11.32 -3.59 17.57
N TYR A 153 -10.79 -2.37 17.52
CA TYR A 153 -11.48 -1.23 16.93
C TYR A 153 -11.61 -1.38 15.41
N LEU A 154 -10.54 -1.77 14.72
CA LEU A 154 -10.55 -2.03 13.27
C LEU A 154 -11.55 -3.13 12.91
N GLU A 155 -11.60 -4.23 13.66
CA GLU A 155 -12.58 -5.31 13.49
C GLU A 155 -14.04 -4.83 13.58
N ARG A 156 -14.32 -3.82 14.42
CA ARG A 156 -15.66 -3.25 14.58
C ARG A 156 -15.98 -2.21 13.49
N CYS A 157 -14.98 -1.69 12.79
CA CYS A 157 -15.16 -0.62 11.82
C CYS A 157 -15.60 -1.14 10.45
N ASN A 158 -16.27 -0.26 9.72
CA ASN A 158 -16.84 -0.52 8.41
C ASN A 158 -16.01 0.11 7.29
N TYR A 159 -15.32 1.20 7.61
CA TYR A 159 -14.47 1.96 6.69
C TYR A 159 -13.19 2.38 7.41
N LEU A 160 -12.06 2.31 6.70
CA LEU A 160 -10.79 2.90 7.11
C LEU A 160 -10.53 4.12 6.24
N TRP A 161 -10.50 5.29 6.87
CA TRP A 161 -10.12 6.55 6.25
C TRP A 161 -8.68 6.87 6.61
N ILE A 162 -7.86 7.20 5.63
CA ILE A 162 -6.51 7.72 5.82
C ILE A 162 -6.50 9.18 5.42
N LEU A 163 -6.29 10.05 6.41
CA LEU A 163 -6.31 11.49 6.23
C LEU A 163 -4.88 12.02 6.27
N ALA A 164 -4.31 12.22 5.09
CA ALA A 164 -2.90 12.59 4.93
C ALA A 164 -2.68 13.70 3.88
N PRO A 165 -3.35 14.87 4.03
CA PRO A 165 -3.05 16.04 3.20
C PRO A 165 -1.62 16.52 3.43
N THR A 166 -1.10 17.26 2.46
CA THR A 166 0.18 17.95 2.55
C THR A 166 0.03 19.09 3.53
N ALA A 167 0.80 19.01 4.61
CA ALA A 167 0.75 19.95 5.71
C ALA A 167 2.16 20.21 6.24
N ILE A 168 2.35 21.31 6.95
CA ILE A 168 3.60 21.58 7.66
C ILE A 168 3.38 21.25 9.13
N HIS A 169 4.25 20.40 9.68
CA HIS A 169 4.24 20.14 11.11
C HIS A 169 4.65 21.41 11.87
N ALA A 170 3.78 21.93 12.72
CA ALA A 170 3.91 23.23 13.37
C ALA A 170 5.21 23.37 14.17
N ASP A 171 5.63 22.34 14.93
CA ASP A 171 6.86 22.43 15.73
C ASP A 171 8.14 22.11 14.95
N LEU A 172 8.10 21.07 14.10
CA LEU A 172 9.27 20.56 13.41
C LEU A 172 9.56 21.28 12.09
N GLN A 173 8.61 22.08 11.57
CA GLN A 173 8.71 22.79 10.29
C GLN A 173 9.07 21.85 9.12
N THR A 174 8.50 20.65 9.14
CA THR A 174 8.73 19.60 8.14
C THR A 174 7.42 19.24 7.45
N VAL A 175 7.51 18.93 6.16
CA VAL A 175 6.37 18.50 5.35
C VAL A 175 5.84 17.16 5.87
N ARG A 176 4.52 17.07 5.96
CA ARG A 176 3.72 15.88 6.24
C ARG A 176 2.84 15.62 5.04
N ASN A 177 2.69 14.36 4.62
CA ASN A 177 1.84 13.91 3.52
C ASN A 177 1.65 12.39 3.61
N PHE A 178 0.98 11.78 2.63
CA PHE A 178 0.78 10.32 2.60
C PHE A 178 2.09 9.50 2.67
N SER A 179 3.20 10.00 2.13
CA SER A 179 4.49 9.32 2.25
C SER A 179 5.04 9.33 3.67
N THR A 180 4.94 10.46 4.39
CA THR A 180 5.40 10.54 5.79
C THR A 180 4.47 9.78 6.71
N TYR A 181 3.17 9.79 6.45
CA TYR A 181 2.16 8.98 7.14
C TYR A 181 2.58 7.50 7.16
N ARG A 182 2.90 6.92 5.99
CA ARG A 182 3.33 5.50 5.90
C ARG A 182 4.71 5.21 6.50
N SER A 183 5.48 6.24 6.84
CA SER A 183 6.76 6.08 7.57
C SER A 183 6.57 6.01 9.08
N ARG A 184 5.41 6.41 9.63
CA ARG A 184 5.17 6.43 11.07
C ARG A 184 4.69 5.07 11.57
N ALA A 185 5.24 4.63 12.69
CA ALA A 185 4.95 3.30 13.23
C ALA A 185 3.48 3.12 13.65
N TRP A 186 2.84 4.16 14.22
CA TRP A 186 1.41 4.12 14.58
C TRP A 186 0.50 3.98 13.36
N CYS A 187 0.71 4.81 12.34
CA CYS A 187 -0.06 4.77 11.10
C CYS A 187 0.08 3.42 10.39
N ARG A 188 1.32 2.89 10.34
CA ARG A 188 1.57 1.53 9.85
C ARG A 188 0.81 0.48 10.64
N LEU A 189 0.80 0.54 11.97
CA LEU A 189 0.05 -0.40 12.79
C LEU A 189 -1.44 -0.44 12.40
N GLU A 190 -2.04 0.70 12.09
CA GLU A 190 -3.45 0.79 11.72
C GLU A 190 -3.72 0.17 10.35
N GLU A 191 -2.88 0.45 9.35
CA GLU A 191 -2.96 -0.19 8.02
C GLU A 191 -2.74 -1.71 8.11
N TRP A 192 -1.71 -2.15 8.85
CA TRP A 192 -1.41 -3.56 9.06
C TRP A 192 -2.48 -4.27 9.89
N GLY A 193 -3.03 -3.59 10.91
CA GLY A 193 -4.16 -4.10 11.68
C GLY A 193 -5.40 -4.31 10.80
N ASN A 194 -5.66 -3.40 9.85
CA ASN A 194 -6.73 -3.53 8.88
C ASN A 194 -6.49 -4.72 7.94
N LEU A 195 -5.26 -4.86 7.41
CA LEU A 195 -4.86 -5.98 6.57
C LEU A 195 -5.13 -7.33 7.27
N LEU A 196 -4.76 -7.45 8.54
CA LEU A 196 -4.87 -8.68 9.32
C LEU A 196 -6.25 -8.91 9.92
N SER A 197 -7.11 -7.88 9.95
CA SER A 197 -8.46 -7.99 10.48
C SER A 197 -9.33 -8.98 9.70
N SER A 198 -10.42 -9.40 10.34
CA SER A 198 -11.37 -10.32 9.75
C SER A 198 -12.15 -9.71 8.59
N ASN A 199 -12.35 -8.39 8.70
CA ASN A 199 -13.00 -7.52 7.73
C ASN A 199 -11.98 -6.53 7.14
N THR A 200 -11.09 -7.00 6.26
CA THR A 200 -10.14 -6.11 5.60
C THR A 200 -10.87 -5.10 4.72
N MET A 201 -10.72 -3.82 5.06
CA MET A 201 -11.30 -2.70 4.34
C MET A 201 -10.32 -2.19 3.27
N MET A 202 -10.85 -1.71 2.15
CA MET A 202 -10.06 -0.92 1.20
C MET A 202 -9.89 0.49 1.79
N PRO A 203 -8.66 0.97 2.03
CA PRO A 203 -8.46 2.28 2.63
C PRO A 203 -8.99 3.41 1.73
N LEU A 204 -9.69 4.37 2.32
CA LEU A 204 -10.18 5.58 1.67
C LEU A 204 -9.20 6.71 1.98
N VAL A 205 -8.30 7.00 1.06
CA VAL A 205 -7.20 7.95 1.27
C VAL A 205 -7.62 9.33 0.77
N VAL A 206 -7.49 10.31 1.65
CA VAL A 206 -7.79 11.71 1.39
C VAL A 206 -6.50 12.52 1.53
N THR A 207 -6.07 13.11 0.41
CA THR A 207 -4.85 13.94 0.31
C THR A 207 -5.21 15.42 0.13
N GLU A 208 -4.95 16.04 -1.01
CA GLU A 208 -5.11 17.49 -1.23
C GLU A 208 -6.51 17.91 -1.66
N SER A 209 -7.07 17.20 -2.65
CA SER A 209 -8.40 17.50 -3.19
C SER A 209 -9.45 16.66 -2.44
N PRO A 210 -10.75 16.99 -2.51
CA PRO A 210 -11.80 16.14 -1.96
C PRO A 210 -11.94 14.79 -2.71
N ARG A 211 -10.98 14.42 -3.55
CA ARG A 211 -10.91 13.09 -4.15
C ARG A 211 -10.54 12.05 -3.11
N ILE A 212 -11.03 10.85 -3.35
CA ILE A 212 -10.75 9.66 -2.58
C ILE A 212 -10.00 8.71 -3.49
N GLU A 213 -8.78 8.41 -3.08
CA GLU A 213 -7.93 7.40 -3.69
C GLU A 213 -7.98 6.13 -2.84
N THR A 214 -7.75 4.97 -3.46
CA THR A 214 -7.75 3.70 -2.73
C THR A 214 -6.72 2.73 -3.30
N TYR A 215 -6.45 1.65 -2.58
CA TYR A 215 -5.64 0.55 -3.06
C TYR A 215 -6.15 -0.77 -2.52
N SER A 216 -5.93 -1.83 -3.31
CA SER A 216 -6.30 -3.17 -2.89
C SER A 216 -5.33 -3.74 -1.88
N THR A 217 -5.82 -4.75 -1.15
CA THR A 217 -4.99 -5.58 -0.28
C THR A 217 -3.77 -6.14 -1.02
N LEU A 218 -3.94 -6.67 -2.22
CA LEU A 218 -2.84 -7.21 -3.01
C LEU A 218 -1.81 -6.14 -3.38
N ALA A 219 -2.28 -4.96 -3.79
CA ALA A 219 -1.38 -3.86 -4.09
C ALA A 219 -0.59 -3.45 -2.83
N PHE A 220 -1.25 -3.38 -1.66
CA PHE A 220 -0.61 -3.09 -0.37
C PHE A 220 0.45 -4.14 -0.03
N ILE A 221 0.10 -5.41 -0.18
CA ILE A 221 1.00 -6.53 0.08
C ILE A 221 2.26 -6.45 -0.79
N PHE A 222 2.09 -6.29 -2.11
CA PHE A 222 3.24 -6.24 -3.02
C PHE A 222 4.10 -4.98 -2.83
N ASP A 223 3.50 -3.86 -2.44
CA ASP A 223 4.25 -2.64 -2.11
C ASP A 223 5.08 -2.79 -0.82
N ASN A 224 4.62 -3.60 0.12
CA ASN A 224 5.29 -3.86 1.40
C ASN A 224 6.22 -5.07 1.37
N ALA A 225 6.02 -6.02 0.45
CA ALA A 225 6.91 -7.15 0.25
C ALA A 225 8.36 -6.66 0.11
N HIS A 226 9.29 -7.28 0.84
CA HIS A 226 10.73 -6.92 0.90
C HIS A 226 11.08 -5.59 1.53
N ARG A 227 10.09 -4.83 1.99
CA ARG A 227 10.30 -3.55 2.65
C ARG A 227 10.11 -3.72 4.15
N SER A 228 10.97 -4.50 4.78
CA SER A 228 10.90 -4.76 6.24
C SER A 228 10.98 -3.47 7.06
N GLU A 229 11.61 -2.42 6.51
CA GLU A 229 11.63 -1.06 7.03
C GLU A 229 10.28 -0.35 7.01
N ARG A 230 9.28 -0.90 6.30
CA ARG A 230 7.86 -0.47 6.27
C ARG A 230 6.93 -1.32 7.14
N GLY A 231 7.46 -2.34 7.83
CA GLY A 231 6.70 -3.09 8.84
C GLY A 231 6.29 -2.24 10.05
N PRO A 232 5.20 -2.54 10.78
CA PRO A 232 4.72 -1.71 11.88
C PRO A 232 5.73 -1.56 13.04
N CYS A 233 6.65 -2.51 13.19
CA CYS A 233 7.68 -2.50 14.24
C CYS A 233 8.98 -1.78 13.85
N SER A 234 9.19 -1.41 12.57
CA SER A 234 10.46 -0.82 12.13
C SER A 234 10.52 0.72 12.20
N GLY A 235 9.39 1.41 12.35
CA GLY A 235 9.33 2.88 12.49
C GLY A 235 9.58 3.44 13.89
N GLN A 236 9.65 4.76 14.04
CA GLN A 236 9.74 5.41 15.36
C GLN A 236 8.34 5.56 15.97
N LEU A 237 8.08 4.90 17.10
CA LEU A 237 6.91 5.18 17.96
C LEU A 237 7.23 6.37 18.87
N SER A 238 6.18 6.96 19.47
CA SER A 238 6.32 8.07 20.43
C SER A 238 7.28 7.71 21.58
N CYS A 239 7.18 6.49 22.12
CA CYS A 239 8.11 6.02 23.16
C CYS A 239 9.59 6.04 22.72
N CYS A 240 9.87 5.75 21.45
CA CYS A 240 11.21 5.77 20.87
C CYS A 240 11.69 7.21 20.61
N ALA A 241 10.79 8.12 20.23
CA ALA A 241 11.10 9.53 20.06
C ALA A 241 11.53 10.21 21.37
N PHE A 242 10.98 9.77 22.50
CA PHE A 242 11.39 10.24 23.84
C PHE A 242 12.63 9.53 24.40
N GLY A 243 13.34 8.71 23.61
CA GLY A 243 14.48 7.94 24.10
C GLY A 243 14.10 6.98 25.24
N HIS A 244 12.86 6.48 25.24
CA HIS A 244 12.30 5.62 26.28
C HIS A 244 12.35 6.22 27.69
N SER A 245 12.27 7.56 27.79
CA SER A 245 12.26 8.28 29.07
C SER A 245 11.26 9.42 29.05
N VAL A 246 10.49 9.60 30.13
CA VAL A 246 9.53 10.72 30.27
C VAL A 246 9.75 11.44 31.59
N SER A 247 9.56 12.77 31.60
CA SER A 247 9.60 13.58 32.83
C SER A 247 8.20 13.69 33.43
N ILE A 248 8.01 13.15 34.63
CA ILE A 248 6.75 13.22 35.37
C ILE A 248 7.03 13.95 36.68
N CYS A 249 6.40 15.12 36.89
CA CYS A 249 6.59 15.94 38.09
C CYS A 249 8.05 16.33 38.38
N GLY A 250 8.90 16.43 37.35
CA GLY A 250 10.33 16.75 37.49
C GLY A 250 11.24 15.53 37.67
N GLU A 251 10.69 14.31 37.72
CA GLU A 251 11.45 13.06 37.79
C GLU A 251 11.47 12.35 36.43
N THR A 252 12.65 11.95 35.97
CA THR A 252 12.81 11.14 34.75
C THR A 252 12.48 9.67 35.05
N LYS A 253 11.51 9.11 34.33
CA LYS A 253 11.14 7.69 34.40
C LYS A 253 11.42 6.99 33.08
N VAL A 254 12.07 5.82 33.14
CA VAL A 254 12.27 4.94 31.99
C VAL A 254 10.96 4.21 31.66
N ILE A 255 10.58 4.19 30.39
CA ILE A 255 9.37 3.53 29.89
C ILE A 255 9.73 2.41 28.90
N PRO A 256 8.98 1.29 28.87
CA PRO A 256 9.22 0.23 27.90
C PRO A 256 8.90 0.70 26.47
N CYS A 257 9.47 0.02 25.48
CA CYS A 257 9.14 0.25 24.08
C CYS A 257 7.79 -0.39 23.73
N ASP A 258 6.86 0.41 23.21
CA ASP A 258 5.53 -0.07 22.82
C ASP A 258 5.57 -1.06 21.65
N LYS A 259 6.64 -1.06 20.84
CA LYS A 259 6.83 -2.01 19.75
C LYS A 259 6.71 -3.46 20.20
N ILE A 260 7.21 -3.79 21.39
CA ILE A 260 7.18 -5.15 21.94
C ILE A 260 5.73 -5.57 22.21
N ALA A 261 4.93 -4.68 22.79
CA ALA A 261 3.54 -4.96 23.09
C ALA A 261 2.70 -5.07 21.81
N ILE A 262 2.96 -4.21 20.83
CA ILE A 262 2.30 -4.21 19.52
C ILE A 262 2.60 -5.50 18.75
N ALA A 263 3.86 -5.93 18.74
CA ALA A 263 4.29 -7.16 18.07
C ALA A 263 3.46 -8.37 18.53
N SER A 264 3.30 -8.57 19.84
CA SER A 264 2.51 -9.69 20.38
C SER A 264 1.02 -9.66 19.97
N VAL A 265 0.46 -8.47 19.74
CA VAL A 265 -0.92 -8.36 19.25
C VAL A 265 -0.98 -8.70 17.76
N LEU A 266 -0.03 -8.20 16.97
CA LEU A 266 0.07 -8.50 15.54
C LEU A 266 0.27 -10.00 15.29
N GLU A 267 1.12 -10.69 16.05
CA GLU A 267 1.31 -12.15 15.99
C GLU A 267 -0.03 -12.90 16.07
N LYS A 268 -0.91 -12.50 16.99
CA LYS A 268 -2.20 -13.17 17.20
C LYS A 268 -3.16 -12.94 16.04
N LEU A 269 -3.21 -11.70 15.53
CA LEU A 269 -4.02 -11.38 14.35
C LEU A 269 -3.51 -12.14 13.14
N TYR A 270 -2.19 -12.24 13.01
CA TYR A 270 -1.53 -12.97 11.96
C TYR A 270 -1.92 -14.44 11.96
N ALA A 271 -1.75 -15.09 13.11
CA ALA A 271 -2.10 -16.49 13.29
C ALA A 271 -3.57 -16.76 12.95
N GLU A 272 -4.47 -15.85 13.36
CA GLU A 272 -5.90 -15.97 13.05
C GLU A 272 -6.21 -15.73 11.57
N LYS A 273 -5.56 -14.74 10.93
CA LYS A 273 -5.69 -14.49 9.49
C LYS A 273 -5.22 -15.69 8.68
N MET A 274 -4.05 -16.24 9.01
CA MET A 274 -3.51 -17.46 8.42
C MET A 274 -4.45 -18.65 8.59
N ARG A 275 -5.00 -18.85 9.80
CA ARG A 275 -5.97 -19.92 10.08
C ARG A 275 -7.23 -19.82 9.20
N ARG A 276 -7.68 -18.60 8.89
CA ARG A 276 -8.85 -18.35 8.02
C ARG A 276 -8.53 -18.57 6.54
N LEU A 277 -7.34 -18.18 6.11
CA LEU A 277 -6.93 -18.30 4.70
C LEU A 277 -6.53 -19.74 4.33
N GLY A 278 -6.07 -20.54 5.29
CA GLY A 278 -5.73 -21.95 5.07
C GLY A 278 -4.70 -22.13 3.94
N SER A 279 -4.94 -23.10 3.07
CA SER A 279 -4.10 -23.42 1.91
C SER A 279 -4.35 -22.55 0.67
N SER A 280 -5.22 -21.53 0.75
CA SER A 280 -5.50 -20.65 -0.40
C SER A 280 -4.23 -19.93 -0.88
N VAL A 281 -4.23 -19.45 -2.14
CA VAL A 281 -3.17 -18.56 -2.67
C VAL A 281 -2.88 -17.40 -1.70
N MET A 282 -3.93 -16.84 -1.09
CA MET A 282 -3.75 -15.75 -0.13
C MET A 282 -3.17 -16.22 1.19
N GLY A 283 -3.47 -17.45 1.64
CA GLY A 283 -2.78 -18.07 2.77
C GLY A 283 -1.27 -18.14 2.53
N PHE A 284 -0.85 -18.53 1.33
CA PHE A 284 0.56 -18.52 0.92
C PHE A 284 1.18 -17.11 0.94
N VAL A 285 0.51 -16.12 0.34
CA VAL A 285 1.01 -14.75 0.29
C VAL A 285 1.17 -14.17 1.70
N PHE A 286 0.24 -14.46 2.61
CA PHE A 286 0.39 -14.12 4.01
C PHE A 286 1.49 -14.98 4.67
N TYR A 287 1.67 -16.25 4.35
CA TYR A 287 2.80 -17.00 4.91
C TYR A 287 4.16 -16.30 4.63
N ALA A 288 4.34 -15.74 3.44
CA ALA A 288 5.53 -14.94 3.11
C ALA A 288 5.59 -13.59 3.88
N LEU A 289 4.47 -12.87 3.98
CA LEU A 289 4.44 -11.58 4.69
C LEU A 289 4.77 -11.69 6.19
N GLU A 290 4.41 -12.80 6.84
CA GLU A 290 4.68 -13.02 8.27
C GLU A 290 6.16 -12.88 8.59
N GLU A 291 6.97 -13.56 7.78
CA GLU A 291 8.40 -13.74 7.95
C GLU A 291 9.20 -12.46 7.62
N THR A 292 8.60 -11.51 6.89
CA THR A 292 9.31 -10.33 6.35
C THR A 292 9.02 -9.02 7.06
N THR A 293 7.79 -8.80 7.51
CA THR A 293 7.29 -7.42 7.70
C THR A 293 6.42 -7.24 8.94
N ALA A 294 5.58 -8.21 9.31
CA ALA A 294 4.76 -8.09 10.52
C ALA A 294 5.61 -8.19 11.81
N MET A 295 6.66 -9.02 11.79
CA MET A 295 7.45 -9.39 12.96
C MET A 295 8.95 -9.23 12.67
N GLN A 296 9.57 -8.14 13.11
CA GLN A 296 11.04 -8.05 13.11
C GLN A 296 11.62 -9.16 13.99
N GLY A 297 12.37 -10.11 13.42
CA GLY A 297 13.27 -10.99 14.17
C GLY A 297 13.05 -12.50 14.07
N CYS A 298 12.21 -13.00 13.16
CA CYS A 298 12.10 -14.44 12.89
C CYS A 298 12.26 -14.76 11.41
N THR A 299 13.31 -14.26 10.75
CA THR A 299 13.77 -14.93 9.53
C THR A 299 14.41 -16.23 9.99
N THR A 300 13.73 -17.37 9.83
CA THR A 300 14.41 -18.66 10.04
C THR A 300 15.46 -18.81 8.94
N ASP A 301 16.70 -18.43 9.22
CA ASP A 301 17.87 -18.78 8.39
C ASP A 301 18.08 -20.30 8.35
N ASP A 302 17.44 -21.03 9.27
CA ASP A 302 17.41 -22.48 9.31
C ASP A 302 16.40 -23.03 8.27
N LEU A 303 16.97 -23.57 7.19
CA LEU A 303 16.22 -24.23 6.13
C LEU A 303 15.39 -25.40 6.65
N GLU A 304 15.83 -26.11 7.70
CA GLU A 304 15.09 -27.24 8.26
C GLU A 304 13.86 -26.77 9.05
N ALA A 305 14.02 -25.74 9.88
CA ALA A 305 12.90 -25.12 10.58
C ALA A 305 11.88 -24.51 9.60
N PHE A 306 12.35 -23.81 8.57
CA PHE A 306 11.50 -23.24 7.52
C PHE A 306 10.75 -24.33 6.74
N THR A 307 11.46 -25.38 6.34
CA THR A 307 10.86 -26.54 5.66
C THR A 307 9.86 -27.24 6.57
N HIS A 308 10.16 -27.41 7.87
CA HIS A 308 9.23 -28.00 8.82
C HIS A 308 7.97 -27.17 9.01
N LYS A 309 8.09 -25.83 9.05
CA LYS A 309 6.96 -24.90 9.14
C LYS A 309 6.07 -24.99 7.89
N TRP A 310 6.67 -25.06 6.70
CA TRP A 310 5.94 -25.24 5.42
C TRP A 310 5.29 -26.62 5.30
N CYS A 311 6.03 -27.69 5.59
CA CYS A 311 5.62 -29.08 5.39
C CYS A 311 4.68 -29.62 6.49
N LYS A 312 4.08 -28.76 7.33
CA LYS A 312 3.25 -29.19 8.47
C LYS A 312 2.02 -30.03 8.07
N GLU A 313 1.68 -30.09 6.77
CA GLU A 313 0.58 -30.89 6.21
C GLU A 313 0.99 -31.89 5.10
N GLY A 314 2.27 -32.28 5.02
CA GLY A 314 2.72 -33.34 4.12
C GLY A 314 3.78 -32.91 3.12
N GLN A 315 4.58 -33.88 2.67
CA GLN A 315 5.72 -33.67 1.77
C GLN A 315 5.26 -33.31 0.35
N GLN A 316 4.96 -32.04 0.12
CA GLN A 316 4.68 -31.52 -1.22
C GLN A 316 5.84 -30.62 -1.69
N GLU A 317 6.31 -30.86 -2.92
CA GLU A 317 7.35 -30.06 -3.58
C GLU A 317 6.84 -28.62 -3.89
N CYS A 318 5.54 -28.50 -4.12
CA CYS A 318 4.79 -27.26 -4.31
C CYS A 318 3.35 -27.42 -3.80
N ASP A 319 2.64 -26.31 -3.57
CA ASP A 319 1.21 -26.33 -3.24
C ASP A 319 0.32 -26.56 -4.49
N GLU A 320 -1.00 -26.46 -4.32
CA GLU A 320 -2.00 -26.62 -5.38
C GLU A 320 -1.91 -25.55 -6.50
N HIS A 321 -1.19 -24.46 -6.23
CA HIS A 321 -0.95 -23.33 -7.12
C HIS A 321 0.48 -23.31 -7.68
N GLY A 322 1.26 -24.37 -7.46
CA GLY A 322 2.62 -24.49 -7.97
C GLY A 322 3.67 -23.69 -7.18
N PHE A 323 3.30 -23.03 -6.08
CA PHE A 323 4.26 -22.33 -5.24
C PHE A 323 5.13 -23.31 -4.47
N THR A 324 6.43 -23.06 -4.48
CA THR A 324 7.44 -23.87 -3.79
C THR A 324 8.00 -23.11 -2.60
N LEU A 325 8.71 -23.83 -1.72
CA LEU A 325 9.56 -23.24 -0.67
C LEU A 325 10.47 -22.11 -1.19
N LEU A 326 10.99 -22.26 -2.41
CA LEU A 326 11.87 -21.26 -3.01
C LEU A 326 11.12 -20.00 -3.44
N HIS A 327 9.88 -20.10 -3.92
CA HIS A 327 9.04 -18.92 -4.19
C HIS A 327 8.83 -18.12 -2.90
N ILE A 328 8.49 -18.78 -1.79
CA ILE A 328 8.33 -18.10 -0.50
C ILE A 328 9.64 -17.45 -0.06
N ALA A 329 10.76 -18.16 -0.15
CA ALA A 329 12.05 -17.61 0.24
C ALA A 329 12.40 -16.36 -0.58
N VAL A 330 12.07 -16.38 -1.89
CA VAL A 330 12.20 -15.23 -2.78
C VAL A 330 11.25 -14.11 -2.36
N LEU A 331 9.94 -14.35 -2.13
CA LEU A 331 8.97 -13.38 -1.59
C LEU A 331 9.30 -12.92 -0.17
N ASN A 332 10.15 -13.65 0.53
CA ASN A 332 10.66 -13.22 1.82
C ASN A 332 11.87 -12.29 1.71
N GLY A 333 12.52 -12.24 0.55
CA GLY A 333 13.80 -11.54 0.42
C GLY A 333 14.89 -12.17 1.28
N ASN A 334 14.72 -13.43 1.70
CA ASN A 334 15.69 -14.12 2.53
C ASN A 334 16.84 -14.63 1.66
N ILE A 335 17.78 -13.74 1.36
CA ILE A 335 18.96 -13.99 0.52
C ILE A 335 19.76 -15.21 1.01
N SER A 336 19.88 -15.37 2.34
CA SER A 336 20.61 -16.49 2.97
C SER A 336 19.92 -17.83 2.72
N LEU A 337 18.61 -17.88 2.95
CA LEU A 337 17.80 -19.07 2.72
C LEU A 337 17.71 -19.43 1.23
N VAL A 338 17.55 -18.42 0.37
CA VAL A 338 17.60 -18.58 -1.09
C VAL A 338 18.93 -19.21 -1.51
N GLN A 339 20.07 -18.70 -1.03
CA GLN A 339 21.38 -19.30 -1.33
C GLN A 339 21.41 -20.78 -0.95
N LYS A 340 21.02 -21.12 0.29
CA LYS A 340 21.04 -22.50 0.77
C LYS A 340 20.14 -23.42 -0.07
N MET A 341 19.00 -22.93 -0.53
CA MET A 341 18.10 -23.68 -1.40
C MET A 341 18.69 -23.86 -2.80
N LEU A 342 19.32 -22.83 -3.37
CA LEU A 342 20.02 -22.90 -4.66
C LEU A 342 21.22 -23.86 -4.61
N ASP A 343 22.00 -23.84 -3.52
CA ASP A 343 23.16 -24.73 -3.32
C ASP A 343 22.74 -26.22 -3.26
N ARG A 344 21.53 -26.51 -2.76
CA ARG A 344 20.95 -27.86 -2.70
C ARG A 344 20.24 -28.27 -3.99
N ARG A 345 19.95 -27.32 -4.87
CA ARG A 345 19.26 -27.58 -6.13
C ARG A 345 20.20 -28.28 -7.10
N ARG A 346 19.72 -29.32 -7.81
CA ARG A 346 20.54 -29.95 -8.85
C ARG A 346 20.51 -29.10 -10.10
N LYS A 347 21.68 -28.94 -10.71
CA LYS A 347 21.84 -28.19 -11.96
C LYS A 347 20.95 -28.79 -13.06
N GLY A 348 20.18 -27.94 -13.72
CA GLY A 348 19.29 -28.34 -14.81
C GLY A 348 17.94 -28.95 -14.37
N ASP A 349 17.64 -29.02 -13.07
CA ASP A 349 16.26 -29.25 -12.63
C ASP A 349 15.35 -28.16 -13.25
N PRO A 350 14.08 -28.45 -13.59
CA PRO A 350 13.17 -27.44 -14.13
C PRO A 350 12.79 -26.42 -13.05
N TRP A 351 12.60 -25.16 -13.44
CA TRP A 351 12.02 -24.15 -12.56
C TRP A 351 10.52 -24.36 -12.50
N LYS A 352 9.98 -24.65 -11.31
CA LYS A 352 8.54 -24.73 -11.10
C LYS A 352 7.94 -23.35 -11.36
N VAL A 353 6.79 -23.34 -12.03
CA VAL A 353 6.02 -22.13 -12.33
C VAL A 353 4.84 -22.13 -11.38
N ALA A 354 4.77 -21.12 -10.52
CA ALA A 354 3.61 -20.86 -9.69
C ALA A 354 2.58 -20.02 -10.44
N ASP A 355 1.32 -20.19 -10.07
CA ASP A 355 0.23 -19.34 -10.50
C ASP A 355 0.60 -17.89 -10.17
N PHE A 356 0.46 -17.02 -11.17
CA PHE A 356 0.56 -15.56 -11.04
C PHE A 356 1.99 -15.00 -10.79
N ALA A 357 2.84 -15.67 -10.01
CA ALA A 357 4.23 -15.28 -9.76
C ALA A 357 5.18 -15.71 -10.91
N GLY A 358 4.85 -16.78 -11.62
CA GLY A 358 5.76 -17.41 -12.57
C GLY A 358 6.80 -18.28 -11.86
N THR A 359 8.03 -18.33 -12.36
CA THR A 359 9.16 -18.99 -11.71
C THR A 359 9.71 -18.15 -10.55
N PRO A 360 10.49 -18.73 -9.62
CA PRO A 360 11.11 -17.95 -8.54
C PRO A 360 12.02 -16.84 -9.06
N PHE A 361 12.66 -17.02 -10.22
CA PHE A 361 13.47 -15.96 -10.84
C PHE A 361 12.61 -14.80 -11.37
N GLN A 362 11.47 -15.11 -12.00
CA GLN A 362 10.53 -14.09 -12.46
C GLN A 362 10.01 -13.26 -11.28
N GLU A 363 9.71 -13.91 -10.16
CA GLU A 363 9.26 -13.26 -8.94
C GLU A 363 10.26 -12.22 -8.40
N ILE A 364 11.58 -12.49 -8.50
CA ILE A 364 12.64 -11.53 -8.11
C ILE A 364 12.47 -10.17 -8.79
N ALA A 365 11.94 -10.13 -10.02
CA ALA A 365 11.71 -8.88 -10.73
C ALA A 365 10.62 -8.01 -10.08
N ALA A 366 9.61 -8.61 -9.47
CA ALA A 366 8.60 -7.90 -8.67
C ALA A 366 9.16 -7.50 -7.29
N VAL A 367 9.90 -8.42 -6.66
CA VAL A 367 10.57 -8.24 -5.37
C VAL A 367 11.57 -7.09 -5.37
N GLY A 368 12.43 -7.04 -6.40
CA GLY A 368 13.45 -6.01 -6.57
C GLY A 368 14.78 -6.26 -5.87
N SER A 369 15.08 -7.49 -5.44
CA SER A 369 16.36 -7.82 -4.81
C SER A 369 17.44 -8.16 -5.84
N VAL A 370 18.37 -7.23 -6.03
CA VAL A 370 19.53 -7.42 -6.93
C VAL A 370 20.40 -8.58 -6.47
N ALA A 371 20.62 -8.71 -5.16
CA ALA A 371 21.43 -9.80 -4.60
C ALA A 371 20.84 -11.17 -4.94
N MET A 372 19.54 -11.37 -4.80
CA MET A 372 18.91 -12.64 -5.19
C MET A 372 18.96 -12.86 -6.70
N ALA A 373 18.74 -11.81 -7.50
CA ALA A 373 18.86 -11.93 -8.95
C ALA A 373 20.26 -12.42 -9.36
N GLN A 374 21.30 -11.86 -8.75
CA GLN A 374 22.69 -12.29 -8.94
C GLN A 374 22.89 -13.76 -8.53
N GLN A 375 22.42 -14.16 -7.34
CA GLN A 375 22.51 -15.56 -6.89
C GLN A 375 21.90 -16.55 -7.89
N PHE A 376 20.72 -16.22 -8.44
CA PHE A 376 20.08 -17.05 -9.45
C PHE A 376 20.87 -17.09 -10.76
N LEU A 377 21.38 -15.95 -11.24
CA LEU A 377 22.19 -15.87 -12.46
C LEU A 377 23.50 -16.67 -12.31
N GLU A 378 24.14 -16.61 -11.14
CA GLU A 378 25.39 -17.32 -10.83
C GLU A 378 25.26 -18.84 -10.83
N THR A 379 24.04 -19.39 -10.67
CA THR A 379 23.80 -20.83 -10.83
C THR A 379 24.15 -21.34 -12.24
N GLY A 380 24.08 -20.45 -13.24
CA GLY A 380 24.21 -20.79 -14.66
C GLY A 380 23.02 -21.57 -15.24
N ASP A 381 21.93 -21.73 -14.48
CA ASP A 381 20.68 -22.35 -14.93
C ASP A 381 19.68 -21.32 -15.49
N ILE A 382 19.84 -20.03 -15.16
CA ILE A 382 19.10 -18.94 -15.80
C ILE A 382 19.75 -18.57 -17.12
N ARG A 383 18.97 -18.62 -18.19
CA ARG A 383 19.39 -18.33 -19.58
C ARG A 383 18.42 -17.34 -20.23
N GLU A 384 18.71 -16.93 -21.46
CA GLU A 384 17.93 -15.95 -22.21
C GLU A 384 16.43 -16.31 -22.29
N GLU A 385 16.08 -17.59 -22.42
CA GLU A 385 14.70 -18.06 -22.43
C GLU A 385 13.98 -17.84 -21.09
N HIS A 386 14.71 -17.80 -19.98
CA HIS A 386 14.17 -17.53 -18.63
C HIS A 386 14.06 -16.03 -18.37
N ILE A 387 15.03 -15.24 -18.87
CA ILE A 387 15.03 -13.76 -18.76
C ILE A 387 13.80 -13.16 -19.45
N ASN A 388 13.38 -13.75 -20.57
CA ASN A 388 12.25 -13.28 -21.37
C ASN A 388 11.00 -14.16 -21.24
N ALA A 389 10.99 -15.11 -20.29
CA ALA A 389 9.85 -15.99 -20.08
C ALA A 389 8.61 -15.19 -19.65
N TYR A 390 7.45 -15.54 -20.18
CA TYR A 390 6.17 -15.00 -19.72
C TYR A 390 5.64 -15.80 -18.54
N ASN A 391 5.04 -15.12 -17.56
CA ASN A 391 4.20 -15.75 -16.54
C ASN A 391 2.77 -15.98 -17.08
N SER A 392 1.87 -16.47 -16.23
CA SER A 392 0.47 -16.75 -16.59
C SER A 392 -0.34 -15.52 -17.03
N PHE A 393 0.15 -14.30 -16.80
CA PHE A 393 -0.48 -13.06 -17.26
C PHE A 393 0.09 -12.54 -18.58
N GLY A 394 0.98 -13.30 -19.21
CA GLY A 394 1.70 -12.83 -20.37
C GLY A 394 2.65 -11.67 -20.06
N ALA A 395 3.17 -11.57 -18.83
CA ALA A 395 4.19 -10.59 -18.46
C ALA A 395 5.56 -11.27 -18.25
N ALA A 396 6.61 -10.64 -18.76
CA ALA A 396 8.01 -11.04 -18.55
C ALA A 396 8.65 -10.31 -17.36
N PRO A 397 9.78 -10.79 -16.80
CA PRO A 397 10.53 -10.13 -15.72
C PRO A 397 10.67 -8.62 -15.90
N LEU A 398 11.04 -8.16 -17.10
CA LEU A 398 11.25 -6.74 -17.39
C LEU A 398 9.98 -5.90 -17.19
N HIS A 399 8.80 -6.46 -17.47
CA HIS A 399 7.53 -5.78 -17.21
C HIS A 399 7.28 -5.63 -15.72
N MET A 400 7.56 -6.68 -14.95
CA MET A 400 7.31 -6.67 -13.51
C MET A 400 8.24 -5.70 -12.79
N SER A 401 9.53 -5.70 -13.12
CA SER A 401 10.47 -4.72 -12.54
C SER A 401 10.10 -3.28 -12.89
N ALA A 402 9.62 -3.02 -14.11
CA ALA A 402 9.11 -1.71 -14.51
C ALA A 402 7.81 -1.34 -13.78
N ASP A 403 6.83 -2.25 -13.71
CA ASP A 403 5.56 -2.06 -13.01
C ASP A 403 5.82 -1.76 -11.51
N TYR A 404 6.76 -2.42 -10.85
CA TYR A 404 7.03 -2.23 -9.42
C TYR A 404 8.15 -1.22 -9.10
N GLY A 405 8.71 -0.53 -10.10
CA GLY A 405 9.75 0.48 -9.87
C GLY A 405 11.10 -0.08 -9.42
N ARG A 406 11.42 -1.34 -9.77
CA ARG A 406 12.65 -2.04 -9.38
C ARG A 406 13.78 -1.73 -10.37
N SER A 407 14.19 -0.46 -10.44
CA SER A 407 15.15 0.07 -11.42
C SER A 407 16.48 -0.68 -11.48
N GLU A 408 17.01 -1.11 -10.34
CA GLU A 408 18.28 -1.85 -10.29
C GLU A 408 18.14 -3.27 -10.88
N VAL A 409 17.09 -4.01 -10.53
CA VAL A 409 16.81 -5.33 -11.13
C VAL A 409 16.45 -5.19 -12.61
N LEU A 410 15.71 -4.16 -12.99
CA LEU A 410 15.43 -3.82 -14.38
C LEU A 410 16.72 -3.61 -15.19
N SER A 411 17.69 -2.89 -14.64
CA SER A 411 19.00 -2.68 -15.28
C SER A 411 19.75 -4.01 -15.45
N LEU A 412 19.79 -4.83 -14.39
CA LEU A 412 20.44 -6.13 -14.42
C LEU A 412 19.82 -7.07 -15.48
N LEU A 413 18.49 -7.08 -15.61
CA LEU A 413 17.79 -7.86 -16.65
C LEU A 413 18.18 -7.41 -18.06
N LEU A 414 18.27 -6.10 -18.31
CA LEU A 414 18.68 -5.55 -19.61
C LEU A 414 20.14 -5.88 -19.94
N GLU A 415 21.04 -5.82 -18.95
CA GLU A 415 22.44 -6.27 -19.09
C GLU A 415 22.53 -7.76 -19.47
N HIS A 416 21.58 -8.56 -19.02
CA HIS A 416 21.44 -9.99 -19.33
C HIS A 416 20.51 -10.26 -20.53
N ARG A 417 20.40 -9.29 -21.46
CA ARG A 417 19.68 -9.41 -22.74
C ARG A 417 18.17 -9.60 -22.62
N ALA A 418 17.54 -9.00 -21.62
CA ALA A 418 16.09 -8.80 -21.67
C ALA A 418 15.71 -7.95 -22.90
N VAL A 419 14.66 -8.38 -23.60
CA VAL A 419 14.16 -7.68 -24.79
C VAL A 419 13.39 -6.43 -24.34
N VAL A 420 13.93 -5.24 -24.65
CA VAL A 420 13.44 -3.96 -24.13
C VAL A 420 11.96 -3.67 -24.48
N ASP A 421 11.57 -3.97 -25.72
CA ASP A 421 10.21 -3.76 -26.25
C ASP A 421 9.42 -5.06 -26.36
N LEU A 422 9.71 -6.05 -25.50
CA LEU A 422 8.95 -7.29 -25.46
C LEU A 422 7.48 -6.97 -25.11
N PRO A 423 6.49 -7.26 -25.96
CA PRO A 423 5.09 -6.95 -25.66
C PRO A 423 4.46 -8.00 -24.76
N LYS A 424 3.58 -7.60 -23.83
CA LYS A 424 2.74 -8.56 -23.10
C LYS A 424 1.86 -9.37 -24.06
N LEU A 425 1.61 -10.65 -23.72
CA LEU A 425 0.91 -11.59 -24.60
C LEU A 425 -0.56 -11.20 -24.88
N PRO A 426 -1.15 -11.66 -26.00
CA PRO A 426 -2.51 -11.26 -26.42
C PRO A 426 -3.65 -11.62 -25.44
N HIS A 427 -3.48 -12.68 -24.63
CA HIS A 427 -4.45 -13.08 -23.61
C HIS A 427 -4.31 -12.27 -22.31
N SER A 428 -3.30 -11.41 -22.20
CA SER A 428 -3.14 -10.48 -21.09
C SER A 428 -4.21 -9.39 -21.17
N ALA A 429 -4.72 -8.95 -20.03
CA ALA A 429 -5.53 -7.73 -19.94
C ALA A 429 -4.80 -6.46 -20.44
N TYR A 430 -3.48 -6.57 -20.64
CA TYR A 430 -2.57 -5.51 -21.05
C TYR A 430 -1.80 -5.87 -22.32
N ALA A 431 -2.44 -6.63 -23.21
CA ALA A 431 -1.88 -7.09 -24.46
C ALA A 431 -1.16 -5.96 -25.22
N GLY A 432 0.04 -6.27 -25.75
CA GLY A 432 0.83 -5.33 -26.53
C GLY A 432 1.61 -4.29 -25.72
N ARG A 433 1.35 -4.12 -24.42
CA ARG A 433 2.13 -3.19 -23.58
C ARG A 433 3.56 -3.68 -23.40
N THR A 434 4.52 -2.79 -23.56
CA THR A 434 5.94 -3.02 -23.20
C THR A 434 6.21 -2.62 -21.75
N ALA A 435 7.42 -2.86 -21.25
CA ALA A 435 7.82 -2.44 -19.91
C ALA A 435 7.68 -0.92 -19.68
N LEU A 436 7.88 -0.10 -20.72
CA LEU A 436 7.79 1.36 -20.62
C LEU A 436 6.38 1.84 -20.25
N PHE A 437 5.34 1.13 -20.70
CA PHE A 437 3.95 1.44 -20.33
C PHE A 437 3.73 1.31 -18.81
N GLY A 438 4.26 0.24 -18.21
CA GLY A 438 4.15 -0.02 -16.78
C GLY A 438 4.85 1.05 -15.95
N ALA A 439 6.09 1.36 -16.32
CA ALA A 439 6.87 2.41 -15.68
C ALA A 439 6.20 3.79 -15.81
N ALA A 440 5.69 4.14 -16.99
CA ALA A 440 5.03 5.42 -17.25
C ALA A 440 3.71 5.55 -16.46
N LEU A 441 2.88 4.50 -16.47
CA LEU A 441 1.61 4.46 -15.73
C LEU A 441 1.82 4.74 -14.24
N ARG A 442 2.85 4.12 -13.65
CA ARG A 442 3.15 4.22 -12.22
C ARG A 442 4.15 5.32 -11.87
N SER A 443 4.47 6.20 -12.82
CA SER A 443 5.41 7.31 -12.63
C SER A 443 6.78 6.87 -12.09
N GLN A 444 7.25 5.69 -12.50
CA GLN A 444 8.56 5.15 -12.15
C GLN A 444 9.62 5.81 -13.03
N PHE A 445 9.94 7.06 -12.71
CA PHE A 445 10.84 7.92 -13.49
C PHE A 445 12.15 7.21 -13.83
N GLU A 446 12.81 6.62 -12.84
CA GLU A 446 14.10 5.96 -13.01
C GLU A 446 13.99 4.75 -13.95
N CYS A 447 12.90 3.97 -13.87
CA CYS A 447 12.67 2.86 -14.79
C CYS A 447 12.41 3.35 -16.23
N CYS A 448 11.66 4.44 -16.40
CA CYS A 448 11.45 5.06 -17.71
C CYS A 448 12.78 5.49 -18.33
N GLU A 449 13.63 6.18 -17.56
CA GLU A 449 14.94 6.66 -18.00
C GLU A 449 15.83 5.51 -18.46
N ILE A 450 15.91 4.43 -17.67
CA ILE A 450 16.70 3.25 -18.03
C ILE A 450 16.16 2.59 -19.30
N LEU A 451 14.86 2.34 -19.41
CA LEU A 451 14.26 1.71 -20.59
C LEU A 451 14.53 2.53 -21.86
N ILE A 452 14.36 3.85 -21.81
CA ILE A 452 14.63 4.76 -22.94
C ILE A 452 16.11 4.73 -23.30
N ARG A 453 17.01 4.75 -22.31
CA ARG A 453 18.46 4.62 -22.54
C ARG A 453 18.84 3.31 -23.22
N TYR A 454 18.13 2.22 -22.94
CA TYR A 454 18.30 0.93 -23.61
C TYR A 454 17.52 0.80 -24.93
N GLY A 455 16.95 1.89 -25.44
CA GLY A 455 16.36 1.97 -26.77
C GLY A 455 14.88 1.58 -26.84
N ALA A 456 14.14 1.64 -25.73
CA ALA A 456 12.69 1.43 -25.74
C ALA A 456 11.99 2.37 -26.74
N CYS A 457 11.06 1.83 -27.51
CA CYS A 457 10.27 2.62 -28.45
C CYS A 457 9.22 3.44 -27.68
N VAL A 458 9.52 4.73 -27.48
CA VAL A 458 8.69 5.68 -26.73
C VAL A 458 7.26 5.79 -27.28
N ASN A 459 7.09 5.60 -28.59
CA ASN A 459 5.81 5.67 -29.30
C ASN A 459 5.26 4.27 -29.67
N ALA A 460 5.71 3.20 -29.03
CA ALA A 460 5.08 1.89 -29.15
C ALA A 460 3.59 1.99 -28.79
N ARG A 461 2.75 1.26 -29.53
CA ARG A 461 1.30 1.21 -29.32
C ARG A 461 0.89 -0.15 -28.77
N ASP A 462 0.08 -0.15 -27.72
CA ASP A 462 -0.52 -1.38 -27.17
C ASP A 462 -1.72 -1.85 -28.02
N ALA A 463 -2.41 -2.91 -27.59
CA ALA A 463 -3.56 -3.45 -28.31
C ALA A 463 -4.78 -2.51 -28.38
N ARG A 464 -4.77 -1.38 -27.67
CA ARG A 464 -5.80 -0.33 -27.72
C ARG A 464 -5.30 0.93 -28.42
N GLY A 465 -4.12 0.87 -29.03
CA GLY A 465 -3.49 2.01 -29.67
C GLY A 465 -2.90 3.03 -28.71
N ASP A 466 -2.96 2.79 -27.39
CA ASP A 466 -2.38 3.69 -26.39
C ASP A 466 -0.85 3.64 -26.49
N THR A 467 -0.17 4.75 -26.15
CA THR A 467 1.29 4.83 -26.01
C THR A 467 1.70 5.03 -24.55
N ALA A 468 3.00 5.00 -24.25
CA ALA A 468 3.49 5.25 -22.88
C ALA A 468 3.03 6.61 -22.33
N ILE A 469 2.93 7.65 -23.16
CA ILE A 469 2.46 8.96 -22.69
C ILE A 469 0.96 8.96 -22.35
N HIS A 470 0.12 8.16 -23.02
CA HIS A 470 -1.29 7.97 -22.63
C HIS A 470 -1.39 7.38 -21.22
N MET A 471 -0.49 6.44 -20.86
CA MET A 471 -0.48 5.83 -19.53
C MET A 471 -0.27 6.86 -18.42
N THR A 472 0.51 7.91 -18.65
CA THR A 472 0.71 8.98 -17.66
C THR A 472 -0.57 9.76 -17.35
N ALA A 473 -1.59 9.70 -18.21
CA ALA A 473 -2.87 10.35 -18.00
C ALA A 473 -3.94 9.46 -17.37
N LEU A 474 -3.78 8.12 -17.43
CA LEU A 474 -4.82 7.15 -17.05
C LEU A 474 -4.92 6.86 -15.54
N GLU A 475 -3.88 7.13 -14.74
CA GLU A 475 -3.95 6.95 -13.28
C GLU A 475 -3.84 8.27 -12.50
N PRO A 476 -4.76 8.54 -11.55
CA PRO A 476 -4.47 9.37 -10.39
C PRO A 476 -3.32 8.73 -9.58
N MET A 477 -2.65 9.52 -8.75
CA MET A 477 -1.38 9.16 -8.08
C MET A 477 -1.35 7.69 -7.59
N CYS A 478 -0.29 6.95 -7.92
CA CYS A 478 -0.10 5.63 -7.33
C CYS A 478 0.25 5.84 -5.84
N LEU A 479 -0.74 5.71 -4.95
CA LEU A 479 -0.52 5.76 -3.50
C LEU A 479 0.59 4.79 -3.07
N LEU A 480 0.69 3.65 -3.77
CA LEU A 480 1.64 2.58 -3.51
C LEU A 480 2.75 2.56 -4.56
N GLY A 481 3.97 2.85 -4.11
CA GLY A 481 5.11 3.21 -4.94
C GLY A 481 5.84 4.40 -4.33
N ASN A 482 7.11 4.58 -4.68
CA ASN A 482 7.74 5.87 -4.45
C ASN A 482 7.19 6.84 -5.49
N GLN A 483 7.17 8.14 -5.16
CA GLN A 483 6.84 9.28 -6.02
C GLN A 483 5.42 9.86 -5.90
N GLY A 484 5.33 11.06 -5.32
CA GLY A 484 4.16 11.95 -5.44
C GLY A 484 4.11 12.68 -6.79
N GLU A 485 3.27 13.70 -6.91
CA GLU A 485 2.99 14.48 -8.12
C GLU A 485 4.25 14.92 -8.91
N SER A 486 5.34 15.23 -8.20
CA SER A 486 6.62 15.62 -8.80
C SER A 486 7.18 14.58 -9.79
N ALA A 487 7.16 13.27 -9.50
CA ALA A 487 7.74 12.34 -10.46
C ALA A 487 6.83 12.05 -11.64
N LYS A 488 5.51 12.19 -11.48
CA LYS A 488 4.59 12.13 -12.62
C LYS A 488 4.94 13.20 -13.64
N ILE A 489 5.15 14.44 -13.19
CA ILE A 489 5.62 15.55 -14.04
C ILE A 489 6.97 15.20 -14.66
N LYS A 490 7.94 14.72 -13.86
CA LYS A 490 9.26 14.32 -14.40
C LYS A 490 9.16 13.23 -15.46
N THR A 491 8.30 12.22 -15.28
CA THR A 491 8.08 11.14 -16.24
C THR A 491 7.45 11.67 -17.53
N VAL A 492 6.47 12.58 -17.45
CA VAL A 492 5.90 13.23 -18.64
C VAL A 492 6.96 14.04 -19.38
N CYS A 493 7.73 14.87 -18.67
CA CYS A 493 8.81 15.65 -19.26
C CYS A 493 9.85 14.75 -19.94
N LEU A 494 10.28 13.66 -19.29
CA LEU A 494 11.23 12.70 -19.84
C LEU A 494 10.71 12.07 -21.14
N LEU A 495 9.44 11.64 -21.17
CA LEU A 495 8.84 11.05 -22.36
C LEU A 495 8.80 12.05 -23.53
N LEU A 496 8.39 13.30 -23.27
CA LEU A 496 8.35 14.37 -24.26
C LEU A 496 9.75 14.72 -24.78
N GLU A 497 10.74 14.87 -23.88
CA GLU A 497 12.15 15.09 -24.23
C GLU A 497 12.71 13.92 -25.07
N SER A 498 12.17 12.73 -24.87
CA SER A 498 12.48 11.51 -25.63
C SER A 498 11.62 11.32 -26.88
N ARG A 499 10.95 12.39 -27.35
CA ARG A 499 10.14 12.44 -28.57
C ARG A 499 8.87 11.56 -28.52
N ALA A 500 8.26 11.42 -27.34
CA ALA A 500 6.88 10.96 -27.26
C ALA A 500 5.97 11.92 -28.04
N ASP A 501 5.05 11.39 -28.82
CA ASP A 501 4.06 12.19 -29.53
C ASP A 501 2.86 12.49 -28.59
N PRO A 502 2.70 13.73 -28.08
CA PRO A 502 1.57 14.09 -27.24
C PRO A 502 0.24 14.16 -28.01
N HIS A 503 0.29 14.16 -29.34
CA HIS A 503 -0.86 14.24 -30.24
C HIS A 503 -1.26 12.88 -30.82
N ALA A 504 -0.55 11.81 -30.47
CA ALA A 504 -0.93 10.46 -30.85
C ALA A 504 -2.34 10.16 -30.31
N LEU A 505 -3.18 9.59 -31.17
CA LEU A 505 -4.52 9.13 -30.81
C LEU A 505 -4.49 7.64 -30.52
N ASN A 506 -5.13 7.22 -29.43
CA ASN A 506 -5.47 5.82 -29.22
C ASN A 506 -6.62 5.38 -30.13
N ASP A 507 -7.01 4.10 -30.08
CA ASP A 507 -8.04 3.56 -30.96
C ASP A 507 -9.46 4.07 -30.63
N GLU A 508 -9.63 4.72 -29.47
CA GLU A 508 -10.84 5.44 -29.07
C GLU A 508 -10.84 6.91 -29.54
N GLY A 509 -9.73 7.38 -30.15
CA GLY A 509 -9.60 8.73 -30.67
C GLY A 509 -9.21 9.79 -29.62
N TYR A 510 -8.67 9.38 -28.47
CA TYR A 510 -8.21 10.29 -27.42
C TYR A 510 -6.69 10.47 -27.46
N MET A 511 -6.24 11.71 -27.27
CA MET A 511 -4.86 12.03 -26.89
C MET A 511 -4.66 11.79 -25.38
N ALA A 512 -3.40 11.73 -24.95
CA ALA A 512 -3.07 11.70 -23.52
C ALA A 512 -3.67 12.88 -22.73
N VAL A 513 -3.72 14.09 -23.32
CA VAL A 513 -4.33 15.25 -22.65
C VAL A 513 -5.84 15.15 -22.52
N ASP A 514 -6.52 14.48 -23.46
CA ASP A 514 -7.96 14.26 -23.38
C ASP A 514 -8.29 13.32 -22.22
N LEU A 515 -7.48 12.26 -22.05
CA LEU A 515 -7.57 11.34 -20.92
C LEU A 515 -7.30 12.05 -19.58
N LEU A 516 -6.36 13.00 -19.54
CA LEU A 516 -6.08 13.81 -18.36
C LEU A 516 -7.30 14.65 -17.95
N TRP A 517 -7.98 15.22 -18.94
CA TRP A 517 -9.20 16.02 -18.73
C TRP A 517 -10.37 15.15 -18.25
N GLN A 518 -10.54 13.96 -18.84
CA GLN A 518 -11.54 12.98 -18.38
C GLN A 518 -11.27 12.51 -16.95
N ALA A 519 -10.00 12.35 -16.59
CA ALA A 519 -9.59 12.06 -15.22
C ALA A 519 -9.76 13.26 -14.27
N GLY A 520 -10.20 14.42 -14.77
CA GLY A 520 -10.43 15.66 -14.01
C GLY A 520 -9.15 16.29 -13.43
N CYS A 521 -7.99 15.99 -14.02
CA CYS A 521 -6.68 16.58 -13.70
C CYS A 521 -6.31 17.67 -14.72
N GLY A 522 -7.33 18.29 -15.34
CA GLY A 522 -7.17 19.23 -16.46
C GLY A 522 -6.53 20.58 -16.10
N ASP A 523 -6.54 20.95 -14.82
CA ASP A 523 -6.02 22.23 -14.34
C ASP A 523 -4.88 21.97 -13.34
N GLY A 524 -3.61 22.08 -13.79
CA GLY A 524 -2.45 21.85 -12.91
C GLY A 524 -1.09 21.82 -13.62
N GLU A 525 -0.01 21.66 -12.84
CA GLU A 525 1.37 21.60 -13.35
C GLU A 525 1.60 20.45 -14.34
N LEU A 526 0.90 19.33 -14.14
CA LEU A 526 0.93 18.18 -15.04
C LEU A 526 0.40 18.53 -16.43
N TRP A 527 -0.71 19.27 -16.51
CA TRP A 527 -1.23 19.76 -17.78
C TRP A 527 -0.27 20.78 -18.42
N ALA A 528 0.37 21.64 -17.60
CA ALA A 528 1.39 22.55 -18.10
C ALA A 528 2.57 21.78 -18.71
N ALA A 529 2.97 20.66 -18.12
CA ALA A 529 4.03 19.80 -18.65
C ALA A 529 3.72 19.31 -20.07
N PHE A 530 2.50 18.81 -20.33
CA PHE A 530 2.03 18.42 -21.67
C PHE A 530 2.09 19.55 -22.70
N ARG A 531 1.93 20.81 -22.27
CA ARG A 531 1.95 21.99 -23.14
C ARG A 531 3.35 22.59 -23.33
N SER A 532 4.27 22.31 -22.40
CA SER A 532 5.41 23.21 -22.16
C SER A 532 6.56 23.12 -23.16
N ARG A 533 6.63 22.15 -24.08
CA ARG A 533 7.66 22.12 -25.14
C ARG A 533 7.19 21.39 -26.41
N PRO A 534 7.39 21.99 -27.60
CA PRO A 534 7.19 21.34 -28.90
C PRO A 534 8.33 20.41 -29.32
#